data_AF-A0A6L6QKC4-F1
#
_entry.id   AF-A0A6L6QKC4-F1
#
_cell.length_a   1.000
_cell.length_b   1.000
_cell.length_c   1.000
_cell.angle_alpha   90.00
_cell.angle_beta   90.00
_cell.angle_gamma   90.00
#
_symmetry.space_group_name_H-M   'P 1'
#
loop_
_entity.id
_entity.type
_entity.pdbx_description
1 polymer ?
#
loop_
_entity_poly.entity_id
_entity_poly.type
_entity_poly.pdbx_seq_one_letter_code
_entity_poly.pdbx_strand_id
1 'polypeptide(L)'
;MLEQHEQLVRVRDVQLQGAHAELARKAALRNGIRREVERAEAALRVLAAQRASWDRQWQAWIKQGGALQRGKAYADQHLKIAALENDLEQERASILERLQEAQQEVDAAQIRTRKQQHALSNIIDMVGQMKKMQRQEREAREVQRSEDAVAASWYLARKTLAPEARHE
;
A
#
# COMPACT_ATOMS: atom_id res chain seq x y z
N MET A 1 5.74 -30.39 -10.05
CA MET A 1 6.68 -29.26 -9.90
C MET A 1 6.16 -27.96 -10.52
N LEU A 2 5.90 -27.86 -11.84
CA LEU A 2 5.40 -26.61 -12.44
C LEU A 2 4.02 -26.19 -11.88
N GLU A 3 3.07 -27.12 -11.83
CA GLU A 3 1.72 -26.88 -11.31
C GLU A 3 1.72 -26.39 -9.85
N GLN A 4 2.64 -26.90 -9.03
CA GLN A 4 2.81 -26.46 -7.63
C GLN A 4 3.26 -25.00 -7.54
N HIS A 5 4.14 -24.56 -8.46
CA HIS A 5 4.59 -23.17 -8.52
C HIS A 5 3.52 -22.24 -9.08
N GLU A 6 2.74 -22.69 -10.08
CA GLU A 6 1.58 -21.93 -10.56
C GLU A 6 0.51 -21.76 -9.48
N GLN A 7 0.27 -22.79 -8.67
CA GLN A 7 -0.62 -22.68 -7.51
C GLN A 7 -0.07 -21.70 -6.48
N LEU A 8 1.25 -21.69 -6.26
CA LEU A 8 1.90 -20.73 -5.38
C LEU A 8 1.77 -19.29 -5.88
N VAL A 9 1.85 -19.05 -7.20
CA VAL A 9 1.56 -17.73 -7.81
C VAL A 9 0.16 -17.28 -7.43
N ARG A 10 -0.85 -18.13 -7.58
CA ARG A 10 -2.25 -17.78 -7.25
C ARG A 10 -2.43 -17.43 -5.77
N VAL A 11 -1.84 -18.22 -4.88
CA VAL A 11 -1.89 -17.95 -3.43
C VAL A 11 -1.23 -16.61 -3.10
N ARG A 12 -0.07 -16.32 -3.71
CA ARG A 12 0.65 -15.06 -3.49
C ARG A 12 -0.06 -13.85 -4.08
N ASP A 13 -0.74 -14.00 -5.21
CA ASP A 13 -1.57 -12.95 -5.79
C ASP A 13 -2.74 -12.59 -4.85
N VAL A 14 -3.45 -13.58 -4.31
CA VAL A 14 -4.51 -13.34 -3.31
C VAL A 14 -3.96 -12.66 -2.06
N GLN A 15 -2.78 -13.06 -1.58
CA GLN A 15 -2.14 -12.41 -0.43
C GLN A 15 -1.74 -10.96 -0.73
N LEU A 16 -1.27 -10.66 -1.95
CA LEU A 16 -0.94 -9.31 -2.39
C LEU A 16 -2.20 -8.43 -2.48
N GLN A 17 -3.30 -8.96 -3.02
CA GLN A 17 -4.59 -8.27 -3.03
C GLN A 17 -5.07 -7.95 -1.60
N GLY A 18 -4.94 -8.90 -0.68
CA GLY A 18 -5.23 -8.70 0.74
C GLY A 18 -4.38 -7.58 1.37
N ALA A 19 -3.08 -7.55 1.07
CA ALA A 19 -2.16 -6.51 1.54
C ALA A 19 -2.52 -5.12 0.98
N HIS A 20 -2.90 -5.03 -0.30
CA HIS A 20 -3.40 -3.79 -0.90
C HIS A 20 -4.69 -3.29 -0.24
N ALA A 21 -5.63 -4.19 0.05
CA ALA A 21 -6.86 -3.83 0.75
C ALA A 21 -6.59 -3.35 2.18
N GLU A 22 -5.66 -3.99 2.90
CA GLU A 22 -5.21 -3.53 4.21
C GLU A 22 -4.58 -2.13 4.16
N LEU A 23 -3.67 -1.89 3.21
CA LEU A 23 -3.05 -0.59 2.99
C LEU A 23 -4.09 0.50 2.70
N ALA A 24 -5.06 0.21 1.83
CA ALA A 24 -6.14 1.14 1.51
C ALA A 24 -6.97 1.50 2.75
N ARG A 25 -7.32 0.52 3.59
CA ARG A 25 -8.05 0.76 4.85
C ARG A 25 -7.27 1.64 5.82
N LYS A 26 -5.98 1.35 6.02
CA LYS A 26 -5.11 2.15 6.90
C LYS A 26 -4.92 3.58 6.39
N ALA A 27 -4.76 3.75 5.08
CA ALA A 27 -4.68 5.07 4.47
C ALA A 27 -5.98 5.87 4.62
N ALA A 28 -7.14 5.21 4.50
CA ALA A 28 -8.44 5.82 4.74
C ALA A 28 -8.60 6.27 6.20
N LEU A 29 -8.20 5.45 7.16
CA LEU A 29 -8.19 5.81 8.58
C LEU A 29 -7.30 7.03 8.85
N ARG A 30 -6.06 7.03 8.36
CA ARG A 30 -5.14 8.17 8.49
C ARG A 30 -5.76 9.45 7.89
N ASN A 31 -6.42 9.36 6.75
CA ASN A 31 -7.09 10.51 6.13
C ASN A 31 -8.27 11.01 6.97
N GLY A 32 -9.00 10.11 7.63
CA GLY A 32 -10.03 10.48 8.60
C GLY A 32 -9.47 11.29 9.76
N ILE A 33 -8.38 10.80 10.36
CA ILE A 33 -7.69 11.48 11.47
C ILE A 33 -7.11 12.84 11.00
N ARG A 34 -6.56 12.92 9.80
CA ARG A 34 -6.10 14.19 9.24
C ARG A 34 -7.22 15.24 9.17
N ARG A 35 -8.44 14.83 8.79
CA ARG A 35 -9.61 15.73 8.80
C ARG A 35 -10.04 16.12 10.22
N GLU A 36 -9.80 15.28 11.23
CA GLU A 36 -9.95 15.68 12.64
C GLU A 36 -8.99 16.81 13.01
N VAL A 37 -7.70 16.70 12.63
CA VAL A 37 -6.71 17.78 12.83
C VAL A 37 -7.17 19.08 12.14
N GLU A 38 -7.58 19.00 10.88
CA GLU A 38 -8.03 20.18 10.12
C GLU A 38 -9.24 20.85 10.77
N ARG A 39 -10.16 20.08 11.38
CA ARG A 39 -11.30 20.62 12.13
C ARG A 39 -10.87 21.31 13.43
N ALA A 40 -9.98 20.70 14.21
CA ALA A 40 -9.45 21.29 15.43
C ALA A 40 -8.70 22.59 15.13
N GLU A 41 -7.86 22.61 14.09
CA GLU A 41 -7.15 23.81 13.65
C GLU A 41 -8.09 24.91 13.15
N ALA A 42 -9.18 24.55 12.45
CA ALA A 42 -10.18 25.52 12.05
C ALA A 42 -10.89 26.14 13.26
N ALA A 43 -11.24 25.32 14.28
CA ALA A 43 -11.86 25.80 15.51
C ALA A 43 -10.94 26.77 16.28
N LEU A 44 -9.65 26.41 16.42
CA LEU A 44 -8.64 27.28 17.03
C LEU A 44 -8.50 28.63 16.31
N ARG A 45 -8.53 28.66 14.97
CA ARG A 45 -8.51 29.92 14.20
C ARG A 45 -9.73 30.79 14.48
N VAL A 46 -10.92 30.19 14.62
CA VAL A 46 -12.15 30.92 14.97
C VAL A 46 -12.03 31.52 16.37
N LEU A 47 -11.54 30.77 17.36
CA LEU A 47 -11.33 31.28 18.71
C LEU A 47 -10.31 32.42 18.73
N ALA A 48 -9.17 32.27 18.06
CA ALA A 48 -8.17 33.33 17.94
C ALA A 48 -8.75 34.61 17.31
N ALA A 49 -9.58 34.48 16.27
CA ALA A 49 -10.26 35.62 15.66
C ALA A 49 -11.27 36.28 16.64
N GLN A 50 -11.99 35.47 17.42
CA GLN A 50 -12.93 35.96 18.42
C GLN A 50 -12.22 36.70 19.57
N ARG A 51 -11.11 36.15 20.05
CA ARG A 51 -10.23 36.80 21.04
C ARG A 51 -9.73 38.15 20.55
N ALA A 52 -9.17 38.20 19.34
CA ALA A 52 -8.70 39.45 18.74
C ALA A 52 -9.83 40.48 18.52
N SER A 53 -11.07 40.04 18.28
CA SER A 53 -12.24 40.92 18.23
C SER A 53 -12.56 41.51 19.61
N TRP A 54 -12.59 40.68 20.65
CA TRP A 54 -12.85 41.14 22.02
C TRP A 54 -11.74 42.03 22.56
N ASP A 55 -10.48 41.73 22.31
CA ASP A 55 -9.36 42.59 22.71
C ASP A 55 -9.50 44.00 22.09
N ARG A 56 -9.90 44.09 20.83
CA ARG A 56 -10.18 45.39 20.17
C ARG A 56 -11.36 46.13 20.83
N GLN A 57 -12.44 45.43 21.16
CA GLN A 57 -13.59 46.03 21.85
C GLN A 57 -13.22 46.54 23.25
N TRP A 58 -12.45 45.75 23.99
CA TRP A 58 -11.95 46.12 25.31
C TRP A 58 -11.07 47.37 25.26
N GLN A 59 -10.12 47.42 24.31
CA GLN A 59 -9.29 48.60 24.09
C GLN A 59 -10.12 49.84 23.73
N ALA A 60 -11.19 49.69 22.95
CA ALA A 60 -12.10 50.79 22.65
C ALA A 60 -12.85 51.28 23.90
N TRP A 61 -13.31 50.38 24.77
CA TRP A 61 -14.00 50.76 26.02
C TRP A 61 -13.08 51.44 27.03
N ILE A 62 -11.82 50.99 27.15
CA ILE A 62 -10.83 51.65 28.01
C ILE A 62 -10.65 53.11 27.57
N LYS A 63 -10.50 53.35 26.26
CA LYS A 63 -10.33 54.71 25.71
C LYS A 63 -11.54 55.62 25.97
N GLN A 64 -12.73 55.06 26.16
CA GLN A 64 -13.97 55.79 26.46
C GLN A 64 -14.22 55.97 27.97
N GLY A 65 -13.28 55.58 28.85
CA GLY A 65 -13.41 55.72 30.30
C GLY A 65 -14.33 54.70 30.97
N GLY A 66 -14.75 53.65 30.26
CA GLY A 66 -15.74 52.67 30.74
C GLY A 66 -15.18 51.44 31.48
N ALA A 67 -13.91 51.44 31.86
CA ALA A 67 -13.19 50.23 32.27
C ALA A 67 -13.71 49.58 33.58
N LEU A 68 -14.16 50.37 34.56
CA LEU A 68 -14.50 49.88 35.91
C LEU A 68 -15.78 49.02 35.97
N GLN A 69 -16.80 49.29 35.15
CA GLN A 69 -18.05 48.52 35.16
C GLN A 69 -18.01 47.27 34.26
N ARG A 70 -17.09 47.22 33.27
CA ARG A 70 -17.03 46.15 32.27
C ARG A 70 -15.83 45.21 32.42
N GLY A 71 -14.86 45.53 33.27
CA GLY A 71 -13.64 44.74 33.46
C GLY A 71 -13.89 43.30 33.94
N LYS A 72 -14.87 43.09 34.84
CA LYS A 72 -15.24 41.74 35.28
C LYS A 72 -15.79 40.88 34.14
N ALA A 73 -16.71 41.42 33.33
CA ALA A 73 -17.29 40.71 32.20
C ALA A 73 -16.23 40.35 31.15
N TYR A 74 -15.28 41.26 30.89
CA TYR A 74 -14.14 41.00 30.02
C TYR A 74 -13.24 39.88 30.56
N ALA A 75 -12.87 39.94 31.85
CA ALA A 75 -12.03 38.92 32.47
C ALA A 75 -12.69 37.53 32.44
N ASP A 76 -13.98 37.44 32.78
CA ASP A 76 -14.75 36.20 32.74
C ASP A 76 -14.81 35.61 31.32
N GLN A 77 -15.02 36.46 30.32
CA GLN A 77 -15.05 36.07 28.90
C GLN A 77 -13.67 35.61 28.39
N HIS A 78 -12.61 36.34 28.73
CA HIS A 78 -11.25 36.00 28.35
C HIS A 78 -10.81 34.68 28.98
N LEU A 79 -11.14 34.42 30.25
CA LEU A 79 -10.86 33.15 30.92
C LEU A 79 -11.59 31.98 30.25
N LYS A 80 -12.86 32.18 29.85
CA LYS A 80 -13.63 31.15 29.12
C LYS A 80 -13.03 30.83 27.76
N ILE A 81 -12.62 31.83 26.98
CA ILE A 81 -11.95 31.59 25.70
C ILE A 81 -10.61 30.89 25.92
N ALA A 82 -9.79 31.34 26.88
CA ALA A 82 -8.50 30.73 27.16
C ALA A 82 -8.64 29.25 27.58
N ALA A 83 -9.67 28.92 28.37
CA ALA A 83 -9.97 27.53 28.72
C ALA A 83 -10.33 26.69 27.47
N LEU A 84 -11.21 27.20 26.60
CA LEU A 84 -11.57 26.53 25.36
C LEU A 84 -10.40 26.39 24.37
N GLU A 85 -9.52 27.40 24.29
CA GLU A 85 -8.29 27.35 23.50
C GLU A 85 -7.38 26.23 24.00
N ASN A 86 -7.14 26.16 25.31
CA ASN A 86 -6.32 25.11 25.91
C ASN A 86 -6.93 23.70 25.69
N ASP A 87 -8.24 23.55 25.85
CA ASP A 87 -8.92 22.27 25.62
C ASP A 87 -8.77 21.80 24.15
N LEU A 88 -8.94 22.71 23.19
CA LEU A 88 -8.75 22.40 21.76
C LEU A 88 -7.28 22.17 21.39
N GLU A 89 -6.33 22.84 22.05
CA GLU A 89 -4.90 22.58 21.86
C GLU A 89 -4.51 21.19 22.37
N GLN A 90 -5.05 20.78 23.52
CA GLN A 90 -4.88 19.43 24.06
C GLN A 90 -5.52 18.38 23.13
N GLU A 91 -6.74 18.63 22.66
CA GLU A 91 -7.40 17.76 21.69
C GLU A 91 -6.58 17.64 20.40
N ARG A 92 -6.11 18.77 19.85
CA ARG A 92 -5.25 18.79 18.66
C ARG A 92 -3.96 17.99 18.87
N ALA A 93 -3.30 18.13 20.03
CA ALA A 93 -2.11 17.37 20.34
C ALA A 93 -2.39 15.85 20.36
N SER A 94 -3.48 15.43 21.01
CA SER A 94 -3.90 14.02 21.02
C SER A 94 -4.23 13.48 19.63
N ILE A 95 -4.90 14.27 18.78
CA ILE A 95 -5.19 13.86 17.40
C ILE A 95 -3.89 13.75 16.58
N LEU A 96 -2.92 14.65 16.79
CA LEU A 96 -1.62 14.58 16.10
C LEU A 96 -0.82 13.33 16.48
N GLU A 97 -0.85 12.90 17.73
CA GLU A 97 -0.26 11.63 18.17
C GLU A 97 -0.92 10.45 17.44
N ARG A 98 -2.25 10.38 17.43
CA ARG A 98 -3.01 9.37 16.67
C ARG A 98 -2.70 9.40 15.16
N LEU A 99 -2.48 10.60 14.60
CA LEU A 99 -2.13 10.76 13.18
C LEU A 99 -0.74 10.17 12.90
N GLN A 100 0.22 10.39 13.80
CA GLN A 100 1.56 9.85 13.69
C GLN A 100 1.54 8.31 13.78
N GLU A 101 0.79 7.75 14.73
CA GLU A 101 0.60 6.30 14.84
C GLU A 101 -0.02 5.72 13.56
N ALA A 102 -1.11 6.33 13.06
CA ALA A 102 -1.75 5.89 11.83
C ALA A 102 -0.82 6.00 10.61
N GLN A 103 0.07 7.00 10.57
CA GLN A 103 1.08 7.13 9.52
C GLN A 103 2.11 5.99 9.59
N GLN A 104 2.60 5.64 10.79
CA GLN A 104 3.50 4.50 10.97
C GLN A 104 2.85 3.17 10.53
N GLU A 105 1.56 3.00 10.81
CA GLU A 105 0.82 1.83 10.37
C GLU A 105 0.70 1.73 8.85
N VAL A 106 0.46 2.86 8.17
CA VAL A 106 0.45 2.95 6.70
C VAL A 106 1.81 2.57 6.14
N ASP A 107 2.90 3.11 6.70
CA ASP A 107 4.25 2.83 6.23
C ASP A 107 4.61 1.33 6.42
N ALA A 108 4.24 0.75 7.56
CA ALA A 108 4.40 -0.68 7.79
C ALA A 108 3.61 -1.53 6.79
N ALA A 109 2.38 -1.14 6.46
CA ALA A 109 1.55 -1.82 5.45
C ALA A 109 2.12 -1.67 4.03
N GLN A 110 2.70 -0.52 3.69
CA GLN A 110 3.39 -0.32 2.41
C GLN A 110 4.60 -1.24 2.28
N ILE A 111 5.43 -1.34 3.34
CA ILE A 111 6.58 -2.24 3.35
C ILE A 111 6.14 -3.69 3.15
N ARG A 112 5.09 -4.15 3.86
CA ARG A 112 4.52 -5.50 3.67
C ARG A 112 4.05 -5.73 2.24
N THR A 113 3.32 -4.77 1.67
CA THR A 113 2.80 -4.84 0.30
C THR A 113 3.94 -4.98 -0.71
N ARG A 114 4.99 -4.14 -0.61
CA ARG A 114 6.18 -4.23 -1.47
C ARG A 114 6.87 -5.59 -1.36
N LYS A 115 7.02 -6.11 -0.13
CA LYS A 115 7.61 -7.44 0.10
C LYS A 115 6.80 -8.55 -0.60
N GLN A 116 5.46 -8.51 -0.51
CA GLN A 116 4.61 -9.47 -1.19
C GLN A 116 4.69 -9.35 -2.72
N GLN A 117 4.74 -8.12 -3.24
CA GLN A 117 4.88 -7.86 -4.67
C GLN A 117 6.20 -8.39 -5.22
N HIS A 118 7.31 -8.16 -4.52
CA HIS A 118 8.60 -8.74 -4.91
C HIS A 118 8.60 -10.27 -4.85
N ALA A 119 8.02 -10.86 -3.81
CA ALA A 119 7.91 -12.31 -3.71
C ALA A 119 7.09 -12.91 -4.85
N LEU A 120 5.97 -12.28 -5.23
CA LEU A 120 5.16 -12.70 -6.36
C LEU A 120 5.92 -12.60 -7.69
N SER A 121 6.62 -11.48 -7.92
CA SER A 121 7.44 -11.28 -9.13
C SER A 121 8.47 -12.41 -9.28
N ASN A 122 9.22 -12.72 -8.22
CA ASN A 122 10.24 -13.77 -8.26
C ASN A 122 9.65 -15.14 -8.62
N ILE A 123 8.46 -15.46 -8.13
CA ILE A 123 7.80 -16.75 -8.43
C ILE A 123 7.29 -16.75 -9.87
N ILE A 124 6.73 -15.65 -10.35
CA ILE A 124 6.31 -15.50 -11.75
C ILE A 124 7.50 -15.70 -12.69
N ASP A 125 8.64 -15.07 -12.40
CA ASP A 125 9.85 -15.18 -13.20
C ASP A 125 10.36 -16.63 -13.24
N MET A 126 10.41 -17.31 -12.07
CA MET A 126 10.79 -18.71 -11.99
C MET A 126 9.84 -19.62 -12.78
N VAL A 127 8.52 -19.43 -12.67
CA VAL A 127 7.53 -20.17 -13.46
C VAL A 127 7.74 -19.94 -14.96
N GLY A 128 8.03 -18.70 -15.37
CA GLY A 128 8.35 -18.36 -16.75
C GLY A 128 9.59 -19.11 -17.26
N GLN A 129 10.66 -19.16 -16.46
CA GLN A 129 11.87 -19.92 -16.78
C GLN A 129 11.61 -21.42 -16.89
N MET A 130 10.86 -22.00 -15.95
CA MET A 130 10.48 -23.42 -15.98
C MET A 130 9.68 -23.78 -17.24
N LYS A 131 8.72 -22.94 -17.64
CA LYS A 131 7.95 -23.13 -18.88
C LYS A 131 8.85 -23.09 -20.11
N LYS A 132 9.80 -22.15 -20.15
CA LYS A 132 10.78 -22.05 -21.24
C LYS A 132 11.65 -23.31 -21.34
N MET A 133 12.19 -23.79 -20.22
CA MET A 133 12.98 -25.03 -20.20
C MET A 133 12.16 -26.25 -20.64
N GLN A 134 10.92 -26.41 -20.13
CA GLN A 134 10.06 -27.51 -20.55
C GLN A 134 9.75 -27.48 -22.04
N ARG A 135 9.58 -26.29 -22.63
CA ARG A 135 9.38 -26.15 -24.07
C ARG A 135 10.63 -26.57 -24.85
N GLN A 136 11.80 -26.10 -24.44
CA GLN A 136 13.08 -26.47 -25.07
C GLN A 136 13.34 -27.98 -24.97
N GLU A 137 13.07 -28.61 -23.83
CA GLU A 137 13.20 -30.06 -23.67
C GLU A 137 12.24 -30.84 -24.58
N ARG A 138 11.00 -30.38 -24.75
CA ARG A 138 10.03 -31.02 -25.65
C ARG A 138 10.48 -30.91 -27.10
N GLU A 139 10.88 -29.71 -27.53
CA GLU A 139 11.39 -29.45 -28.88
C GLU A 139 12.64 -30.31 -29.16
N ALA A 140 13.59 -30.39 -28.22
CA ALA A 140 14.78 -31.24 -28.36
C ALA A 140 14.43 -32.73 -28.47
N ARG A 141 13.48 -33.22 -27.66
CA ARG A 141 13.00 -34.62 -27.74
C ARG A 141 12.27 -34.91 -29.05
N GLU A 142 11.52 -33.96 -29.59
CA GLU A 142 10.85 -34.10 -30.88
C GLU A 142 11.85 -34.17 -32.04
N VAL A 143 12.86 -33.29 -32.04
CA VAL A 143 13.96 -33.32 -33.00
C VAL A 143 14.67 -34.68 -32.94
N GLN A 144 15.07 -35.12 -31.74
CA GLN A 144 15.76 -36.40 -31.58
C GLN A 144 14.90 -37.59 -32.05
N ARG A 145 13.61 -37.61 -31.73
CA ARG A 145 12.68 -38.64 -32.24
C ARG A 145 12.57 -38.63 -33.76
N SER A 146 12.59 -37.45 -34.38
CA SER A 146 12.55 -37.33 -35.83
C SER A 146 13.84 -37.85 -36.48
N GLU A 147 15.00 -37.55 -35.89
CA GLU A 147 16.29 -38.07 -36.34
C GLU A 147 16.39 -39.59 -36.18
N ASP A 148 15.96 -40.14 -35.04
CA ASP A 148 15.89 -41.58 -34.80
C ASP A 148 14.95 -42.28 -35.80
N ALA A 149 13.80 -41.68 -36.10
CA ALA A 149 12.85 -42.22 -37.09
C ALA A 149 13.44 -42.22 -38.50
N VAL A 150 14.15 -41.16 -38.89
CA VAL A 150 14.87 -41.10 -40.17
C VAL A 150 15.96 -42.17 -40.23
N ALA A 151 16.78 -42.30 -39.18
CA ALA A 151 17.84 -43.30 -39.10
C ALA A 151 17.29 -44.74 -39.17
N ALA A 152 16.20 -45.03 -38.46
CA ALA A 152 15.52 -46.31 -38.51
C ALA A 152 14.95 -46.61 -39.91
N SER A 153 14.34 -45.62 -40.57
CA SER A 153 13.82 -45.77 -41.93
C SER A 153 14.93 -46.06 -42.95
N TRP A 154 16.08 -45.39 -42.83
CA TRP A 154 17.27 -45.66 -43.64
C TRP A 154 17.83 -47.06 -43.41
N TYR A 155 17.91 -47.51 -42.16
CA TYR A 155 18.37 -48.87 -41.84
C TYR A 155 17.44 -49.95 -42.42
N LEU A 156 16.13 -49.77 -42.32
CA LEU A 156 15.14 -50.68 -42.89
C LEU A 156 15.17 -50.70 -44.42
N ALA A 157 15.29 -49.53 -45.07
CA ALA A 157 15.45 -49.44 -46.52
C ALA A 157 16.74 -50.13 -47.00
N ARG A 158 17.84 -49.97 -46.26
CA ARG A 158 19.11 -50.65 -46.58
C ARG A 158 19.02 -52.16 -46.41
N LYS A 159 18.36 -52.64 -45.36
CA LYS A 159 18.16 -54.09 -45.11
C LYS A 159 17.24 -54.74 -46.14
N THR A 160 16.25 -54.02 -46.65
CA THR A 160 15.34 -54.53 -47.69
C THR A 160 15.97 -54.54 -49.09
N LEU A 161 16.92 -53.65 -49.37
CA LEU A 161 17.70 -53.61 -50.62
C LEU A 161 18.86 -54.62 -50.66
N ALA A 162 19.23 -55.21 -49.53
CA ALA A 162 20.19 -56.29 -49.43
C ALA A 162 19.45 -57.59 -49.08
N PRO A 163 18.78 -58.27 -50.04
CA PRO A 163 18.29 -59.61 -49.77
C PRO A 163 19.50 -60.46 -49.41
N GLU A 164 19.45 -61.11 -48.24
CA GLU A 164 20.43 -62.11 -47.85
C GLU A 164 20.68 -63.01 -49.05
N ALA A 165 21.92 -63.00 -49.55
CA ALA A 165 22.39 -64.02 -50.45
C ALA A 165 22.33 -65.34 -49.67
N ARG A 166 21.16 -65.99 -49.73
CA ARG A 166 21.00 -67.40 -49.41
C ARG A 166 21.75 -68.14 -50.50
N HIS A 167 23.06 -68.29 -50.29
CA HIS A 167 23.82 -69.28 -51.02
C HIS A 167 23.75 -70.58 -50.25
N GLU A 168 23.18 -71.55 -50.97
CA GLU A 168 23.21 -72.99 -50.80
C GLU A 168 24.60 -73.54 -50.45
#